data_AF-A0A6G5A779-F1
#
_entry.id   AF-A0A6G5A779-F1
#
_cell.length_a   1.000
_cell.length_b   1.000
_cell.length_c   1.000
_cell.angle_alpha   90.00
_cell.angle_beta   90.00
_cell.angle_gamma   90.00
#
_symmetry.space_group_name_H-M   'P 1'
#
loop_
_entity.id
_entity.type
_entity.pdbx_description
1 polymer ?
#
loop_
_entity_poly.entity_id
_entity_poly.type
_entity_poly.pdbx_seq_one_letter_code
_entity_poly.pdbx_strand_id
1 'polypeptide(L)'
;MASKTGDIFSTWLIITVIVTLSVISAKGSKCKQGEHLGCGSALGSPCGEDVCNIEKTAPLMCTMECQERCLCDKGLYRRLTDKKCVPKSECKS
;
A
#
# COMPACT_ATOMS: atom_id res chain seq x y z
N MET A 1 54.44 19.66 5.63
CA MET A 1 53.05 19.58 6.11
C MET A 1 52.15 19.51 4.89
N ALA A 2 51.75 18.33 4.44
CA ALA A 2 51.01 18.16 3.19
C ALA A 2 49.98 17.05 3.33
N SER A 3 48.83 17.26 2.71
CA SER A 3 47.70 16.33 2.58
C SER A 3 47.02 15.89 3.88
N LYS A 4 46.20 16.77 4.46
CA LYS A 4 45.05 16.34 5.30
C LYS A 4 43.71 16.83 4.76
N THR A 5 43.72 17.56 3.63
CA THR A 5 42.53 18.19 3.08
C THR A 5 41.76 17.23 2.16
N GLY A 6 42.46 16.37 1.41
CA GLY A 6 41.83 15.40 0.48
C GLY A 6 41.06 14.27 1.17
N ASP A 7 41.52 13.81 2.33
CA ASP A 7 40.87 12.73 3.10
C ASP A 7 39.51 13.17 3.66
N ILE A 8 39.38 14.44 4.04
CA ILE A 8 38.12 14.98 4.58
C ILE A 8 37.06 15.07 3.49
N PHE A 9 37.42 15.52 2.29
CA PHE A 9 36.48 15.55 1.16
C PHE A 9 36.06 14.15 0.70
N SER A 10 37.01 13.21 0.70
CA SER A 10 36.74 11.81 0.34
C SER A 10 35.78 11.15 1.33
N THR A 11 36.01 11.31 2.64
CA THR A 11 35.12 10.76 3.67
C THR A 11 33.71 11.36 3.61
N TRP A 12 33.58 12.67 3.34
CA TRP A 12 32.27 13.32 3.19
C TRP A 12 31.48 12.80 1.98
N LEU A 13 32.17 12.57 0.85
CA LEU A 13 31.55 11.99 -0.34
C LEU A 13 31.09 10.55 -0.09
N ILE A 14 31.88 9.75 0.62
CA ILE A 14 31.51 8.37 0.97
C ILE A 14 30.29 8.36 1.90
N ILE A 15 30.25 9.22 2.92
CA ILE A 15 29.12 9.32 3.86
C ILE A 15 27.84 9.74 3.13
N THR A 16 27.91 10.73 2.24
CA THR A 16 26.75 11.19 1.47
C THR A 16 26.22 10.10 0.52
N VAL A 17 27.10 9.30 -0.10
CA VAL A 17 26.72 8.14 -0.91
C VAL A 17 26.05 7.06 -0.04
N ILE A 18 26.59 6.73 1.14
CA ILE A 18 26.00 5.73 2.04
C ILE A 18 24.61 6.16 2.55
N VAL A 19 24.46 7.43 2.93
CA VAL A 19 23.17 7.98 3.39
C VAL A 19 22.14 7.95 2.26
N THR A 20 22.52 8.32 1.04
CA THR A 20 21.59 8.31 -0.10
C THR A 20 21.17 6.89 -0.50
N LEU A 21 22.07 5.90 -0.50
CA LEU A 21 21.71 4.50 -0.75
C LEU A 21 20.69 3.94 0.26
N SER A 22 20.78 4.34 1.51
CA SER A 22 19.88 3.86 2.58
C SER A 22 18.43 4.32 2.37
N VAL A 23 18.21 5.46 1.73
CA VAL A 23 16.86 6.02 1.46
C VAL A 23 16.13 5.27 0.34
N ILE A 24 16.86 4.67 -0.60
CA ILE A 24 16.29 4.04 -1.81
C ILE A 24 15.62 2.70 -1.47
N SER A 25 16.04 2.02 -0.41
CA SER A 25 15.63 0.63 -0.10
C SER A 25 14.28 0.49 0.62
N ALA A 26 13.57 1.58 0.92
CA ALA A 26 12.31 1.54 1.68
C ALA A 26 11.04 1.45 0.81
N LYS A 27 11.15 1.17 -0.49
CA LYS A 27 9.97 1.06 -1.38
C LYS A 27 9.44 -0.37 -1.45
N GLY A 28 9.23 -0.99 -0.29
CA GLY A 28 8.36 -2.16 -0.22
C GLY A 28 6.93 -1.70 -0.54
N SER A 29 6.24 -2.38 -1.44
CA SER A 29 4.82 -2.20 -1.72
C SER A 29 3.98 -2.63 -0.51
N LYS A 30 4.08 -1.86 0.58
CA LYS A 30 3.26 -2.07 1.76
C LYS A 30 1.88 -1.50 1.48
N CYS A 31 0.86 -2.35 1.63
CA CYS A 31 -0.52 -1.93 1.62
C CYS A 31 -0.76 -0.83 2.67
N LYS A 32 -1.81 -0.03 2.48
CA LYS A 32 -2.13 1.05 3.41
C LYS A 32 -2.58 0.45 4.75
N GLN A 33 -2.67 1.29 5.77
CA GLN A 33 -3.21 0.86 7.05
C GLN A 33 -4.65 0.36 6.90
N GLY A 34 -4.96 -0.77 7.52
CA GLY A 34 -6.27 -1.45 7.38
C GLY A 34 -6.39 -2.27 6.09
N GLU A 35 -5.27 -2.56 5.42
CA GLU A 35 -5.21 -3.42 4.25
C GLU A 35 -4.17 -4.52 4.42
N HIS A 36 -4.45 -5.69 3.85
CA HIS A 36 -3.51 -6.80 3.69
C HIS A 36 -3.35 -7.17 2.22
N LEU A 37 -2.21 -7.79 1.88
CA LEU A 37 -2.03 -8.36 0.54
C LEU A 37 -2.88 -9.64 0.43
N GLY A 38 -3.69 -9.73 -0.62
CA GLY A 38 -4.56 -10.87 -0.85
C GLY A 38 -5.06 -10.94 -2.28
N CYS A 39 -6.00 -11.87 -2.48
CA CYS A 39 -6.57 -12.21 -3.78
C CYS A 39 -7.91 -11.51 -4.01
N GLY A 40 -8.02 -10.68 -5.06
CA GLY A 40 -9.30 -10.10 -5.46
C GLY A 40 -9.35 -9.77 -6.94
N SER A 41 -10.54 -9.40 -7.43
CA SER A 41 -10.72 -9.11 -8.86
C SER A 41 -10.30 -7.67 -9.20
N ALA A 42 -11.17 -6.68 -8.94
CA ALA A 42 -10.93 -5.26 -9.23
C ALA A 42 -11.00 -4.40 -7.96
N LEU A 43 -10.43 -3.18 -7.99
CA LEU A 43 -10.47 -2.30 -6.81
C LEU A 43 -11.90 -1.86 -6.56
N GLY A 44 -12.41 -2.06 -5.34
CA GLY A 44 -13.81 -1.75 -5.06
C GLY A 44 -14.78 -2.74 -5.71
N SER A 45 -14.29 -3.90 -6.13
CA SER A 45 -15.14 -5.06 -6.41
C SER A 45 -15.49 -5.72 -5.07
N PRO A 46 -16.76 -6.09 -4.85
CA PRO A 46 -17.15 -6.92 -3.71
C PRO A 46 -16.61 -8.37 -3.83
N CYS A 47 -15.91 -8.69 -4.92
CA CYS A 47 -15.18 -9.95 -5.13
C CYS A 47 -13.77 -9.86 -4.52
N GLY A 48 -13.69 -10.17 -3.23
CA GLY A 48 -12.44 -10.23 -2.47
C GLY A 48 -12.40 -9.30 -1.26
N GLU A 49 -13.25 -8.28 -1.20
CA GLU A 49 -13.36 -7.36 -0.06
C GLU A 49 -14.78 -6.82 0.09
N ASP A 50 -15.10 -6.25 1.24
CA ASP A 50 -16.38 -5.57 1.44
C ASP A 50 -16.29 -4.11 0.92
N VAL A 51 -17.36 -3.63 0.29
CA VAL A 51 -17.39 -2.30 -0.35
C VAL A 51 -18.60 -1.52 0.18
N CYS A 52 -18.40 -0.24 0.51
CA CYS A 52 -19.48 0.61 1.01
C CYS A 52 -20.62 0.70 -0.01
N ASN A 53 -21.86 0.65 0.47
CA ASN A 53 -23.11 0.80 -0.31
C ASN A 53 -23.29 -0.23 -1.45
N ILE A 54 -22.51 -1.31 -1.45
CA ILE A 54 -22.74 -2.46 -2.33
C ILE A 54 -23.30 -3.57 -1.47
N GLU A 55 -24.63 -3.69 -1.47
CA GLU A 55 -25.28 -4.84 -0.87
C GLU A 55 -25.06 -6.06 -1.79
N LYS A 56 -24.65 -7.19 -1.21
CA LYS A 56 -24.47 -8.47 -1.92
C LYS A 56 -25.83 -9.10 -2.27
N THR A 57 -26.75 -8.30 -2.81
CA THR A 57 -28.18 -8.64 -2.99
C THR A 57 -28.42 -9.55 -4.20
N ALA A 58 -27.43 -9.71 -5.08
CA ALA A 58 -27.44 -10.69 -6.17
C ALA A 58 -26.27 -11.67 -5.99
N PRO A 59 -26.36 -12.92 -6.49
CA PRO A 59 -25.19 -13.79 -6.57
C PRO A 59 -24.14 -13.08 -7.40
N LEU A 60 -23.16 -12.50 -6.72
CA LEU A 60 -22.08 -11.78 -7.34
C LEU A 60 -21.21 -12.81 -8.05
N MET A 61 -21.28 -12.79 -9.37
CA MET A 61 -20.48 -13.67 -10.23
C MET A 61 -19.04 -13.18 -10.18
N CYS A 62 -18.29 -13.64 -9.18
CA CYS A 62 -16.88 -13.38 -9.08
C CYS A 62 -16.11 -14.32 -10.00
N THR A 63 -15.21 -13.76 -10.80
CA THR A 63 -14.26 -14.55 -11.59
C THR A 63 -13.30 -15.26 -10.65
N MET A 64 -12.91 -16.49 -10.97
CA MET A 64 -11.87 -17.23 -10.23
C MET A 64 -10.46 -16.64 -10.41
N GLU A 65 -10.31 -15.68 -11.33
CA GLU A 65 -9.07 -14.94 -11.55
C GLU A 65 -8.62 -14.24 -10.27
N CYS A 66 -7.43 -14.62 -9.81
CA CYS A 66 -6.81 -14.09 -8.62
C CYS A 66 -5.76 -13.05 -8.97
N GLN A 67 -6.05 -11.77 -8.72
CA GLN A 67 -5.05 -10.72 -8.83
C GLN A 67 -4.55 -10.35 -7.43
N GLU A 68 -3.25 -10.53 -7.18
CA GLU A 68 -2.61 -10.09 -5.94
C GLU A 68 -2.70 -8.56 -5.81
N ARG A 69 -3.28 -8.11 -4.70
CA ARG A 69 -3.56 -6.70 -4.45
C ARG A 69 -3.77 -6.43 -2.96
N CYS A 70 -3.84 -5.16 -2.59
CA CYS A 70 -4.25 -4.75 -1.26
C CYS A 70 -5.78 -4.80 -1.12
N LEU A 71 -6.25 -5.57 -0.14
CA LEU A 71 -7.66 -5.75 0.21
C LEU A 71 -7.92 -5.18 1.60
N CYS A 72 -9.13 -4.69 1.85
CA CYS A 72 -9.50 -4.25 3.19
C CYS A 72 -9.46 -5.41 4.18
N ASP A 73 -8.98 -5.14 5.40
CA ASP A 73 -9.06 -6.09 6.49
C ASP A 73 -10.51 -6.42 6.85
N LYS A 74 -10.70 -7.58 7.48
CA LYS A 74 -12.03 -8.07 7.89
C LYS A 74 -12.76 -7.02 8.75
N GLY A 75 -14.01 -6.72 8.40
CA GLY A 75 -14.84 -5.74 9.10
C GLY A 75 -14.66 -4.29 8.64
N LEU A 76 -13.70 -4.04 7.75
CA LEU A 76 -13.57 -2.77 7.04
C LEU A 76 -14.18 -2.87 5.65
N TYR A 77 -14.72 -1.73 5.20
CA TYR A 77 -15.37 -1.58 3.91
C TYR A 77 -14.58 -0.58 3.08
N ARG A 78 -14.36 -0.90 1.81
CA ARG A 78 -13.75 0.04 0.88
C ARG A 78 -14.74 1.14 0.52
N ARG A 79 -14.41 2.36 0.90
CA ARG A 79 -15.13 3.55 0.46
C ARG A 79 -14.64 3.94 -0.94
N LEU A 80 -15.53 3.96 -1.92
CA LEU A 80 -15.15 4.22 -3.32
C LEU A 80 -14.67 5.66 -3.57
N THR A 81 -15.05 6.62 -2.73
CA THR A 81 -14.71 8.05 -2.91
C THR A 81 -13.24 8.36 -2.67
N ASP A 82 -12.64 7.82 -1.60
CA ASP A 82 -11.24 8.05 -1.21
C ASP A 82 -10.38 6.77 -1.26
N LYS A 83 -10.99 5.63 -1.64
CA LYS A 83 -10.39 4.30 -1.72
C LYS A 83 -9.84 3.81 -0.38
N LYS A 84 -10.29 4.36 0.75
CA LYS A 84 -9.87 3.95 2.09
C LYS A 84 -10.74 2.80 2.62
N CYS A 85 -10.12 1.96 3.45
CA CYS A 85 -10.82 0.96 4.24
C CYS A 85 -11.29 1.61 5.53
N VAL A 86 -12.61 1.61 5.75
CA VAL A 86 -13.25 2.28 6.88
C VAL A 86 -14.26 1.35 7.55
N PRO A 87 -14.57 1.53 8.85
CA PRO A 87 -15.68 0.83 9.47
C PRO A 87 -17.00 1.08 8.72
N LYS A 88 -17.91 0.10 8.74
CA LYS A 88 -19.21 0.20 8.06
C LYS A 88 -19.99 1.47 8.45
N SER A 89 -19.88 1.92 9.69
CA SER A 89 -20.52 3.14 10.20
C SER A 89 -20.09 4.41 9.48
N GLU A 90 -18.94 4.39 8.80
CA GLU A 90 -18.45 5.52 8.02
C GLU A 90 -18.71 5.37 6.51
N CYS A 91 -19.44 4.33 6.09
CA CYS A 91 -20.01 4.27 4.76
C CYS A 91 -21.17 5.26 4.71
N LYS A 92 -20.91 6.47 4.17
CA LYS A 92 -21.97 7.43 3.88
C LYS A 92 -22.76 6.91 2.67
N SER A 93 -24.07 6.81 2.83
CA SER A 93 -25.00 6.44 1.75
C SER A 93 -25.17 7.55 0.73
#